data_AF-A0A7W5BUA1-F1
#
_entry.id   AF-A0A7W5BUA1-F1
#
_cell.length_a   1.000
_cell.length_b   1.000
_cell.length_c   1.000
_cell.angle_alpha   90.00
_cell.angle_beta   90.00
_cell.angle_gamma   90.00
#
_symmetry.space_group_name_H-M   'P 1'
#
loop_
_entity.id
_entity.type
_entity.pdbx_description
1 polymer ?
#
loop_
_entity_poly.entity_id
_entity_poly.type
_entity_poly.pdbx_seq_one_letter_code
_entity_poly.pdbx_strand_id
1 'polypeptide(L)'
;MTLPPHAPIHEPVRRTKIVATLGPASDREGVLEAMIAAGVDVVRLNFSHGSADDHRRRLAAVREIAARQGRSVAALGDLQGPKIRIARFRDGKVSLAEGAPFVIDVALDREAGDAERVGCDYRELADDVAAGDRLLLDDGRVVLDVAKVDGSAIHTTVVVGGELSNNKGINKQGGGLSAPALTDKDKADLETAVAIGVDYLAVSFPRSAADMVEARALLGEAGREIGLVAKLERAEAVASDATLDAIIEASEAVMVARGDLGVEIGDEALIGTQKRIIKHARSL
;
A
#
# COMPACT_ATOMS: atom_id res chain seq x y z
N MET A 1 -19.77 -39.45 -44.80
CA MET A 1 -20.18 -38.23 -44.08
C MET A 1 -19.43 -38.24 -42.75
N THR A 2 -18.25 -37.62 -42.73
CA THR A 2 -17.34 -37.60 -41.58
C THR A 2 -17.89 -36.63 -40.54
N LEU A 3 -18.09 -37.11 -39.30
CA LEU A 3 -18.41 -36.25 -38.15
C LEU A 3 -17.29 -35.20 -37.99
N PRO A 4 -17.63 -33.93 -37.70
CA PRO A 4 -16.62 -32.91 -37.44
C PRO A 4 -15.78 -33.31 -36.21
N PRO A 5 -14.48 -32.97 -36.19
CA PRO A 5 -13.61 -33.25 -35.05
C PRO A 5 -14.20 -32.61 -33.80
N HIS A 6 -14.30 -33.39 -32.72
CA HIS A 6 -14.76 -32.95 -31.41
C HIS A 6 -14.06 -31.64 -31.02
N ALA A 7 -14.78 -30.52 -31.07
CA ALA A 7 -14.38 -29.32 -30.38
C ALA A 7 -14.20 -29.69 -28.89
N PRO A 8 -13.12 -29.27 -28.22
CA PRO A 8 -12.90 -29.58 -26.83
C PRO A 8 -14.12 -29.12 -26.02
N ILE A 9 -14.73 -30.07 -25.29
CA ILE A 9 -16.04 -29.93 -24.65
C ILE A 9 -16.01 -28.88 -23.53
N HIS A 10 -14.82 -28.48 -23.06
CA HIS A 10 -14.64 -27.35 -22.15
C HIS A 10 -13.27 -26.70 -22.39
N GLU A 11 -13.28 -25.42 -22.75
CA GLU A 11 -12.11 -24.58 -22.56
C GLU A 11 -11.95 -24.36 -21.04
N PRO A 12 -10.77 -24.66 -20.46
CA PRO A 12 -10.58 -24.53 -19.01
C PRO A 12 -10.71 -23.06 -18.60
N VAL A 13 -11.73 -22.77 -17.78
CA VAL A 13 -11.95 -21.42 -17.25
C VAL A 13 -10.89 -21.13 -16.18
N ARG A 14 -10.21 -19.98 -16.31
CA ARG A 14 -9.25 -19.49 -15.32
C ARG A 14 -9.93 -19.33 -13.95
N ARG A 15 -9.33 -19.89 -12.90
CA ARG A 15 -9.85 -19.82 -11.52
C ARG A 15 -9.25 -18.67 -10.71
N THR A 16 -7.95 -18.44 -10.84
CA THR A 16 -7.24 -17.34 -10.15
C THR A 16 -7.66 -16.02 -10.75
N LYS A 17 -8.10 -15.06 -9.93
CA LYS A 17 -8.58 -13.74 -10.37
C LYS A 17 -7.43 -12.74 -10.58
N ILE A 18 -7.65 -11.70 -11.40
CA ILE A 18 -6.68 -10.66 -11.74
C ILE A 18 -7.23 -9.31 -11.25
N VAL A 19 -6.41 -8.65 -10.44
CA VAL A 19 -6.62 -7.26 -10.01
C VAL A 19 -5.71 -6.34 -10.83
N ALA A 20 -6.26 -5.31 -11.46
CA ALA A 20 -5.50 -4.35 -12.27
C ALA A 20 -5.70 -2.91 -11.77
N THR A 21 -4.60 -2.20 -11.49
CA THR A 21 -4.67 -0.80 -11.04
C THR A 21 -4.94 0.14 -12.22
N LEU A 22 -5.89 1.06 -12.05
CA LEU A 22 -6.19 2.10 -13.03
C LEU A 22 -5.33 3.35 -12.80
N GLY A 23 -5.00 4.04 -13.88
CA GLY A 23 -4.22 5.26 -13.88
C GLY A 23 -4.03 5.83 -15.29
N PRO A 24 -3.09 6.78 -15.50
CA PRO A 24 -2.89 7.43 -16.80
C PRO A 24 -2.69 6.47 -17.97
N ALA A 25 -2.04 5.32 -17.74
CA ALA A 25 -1.84 4.30 -18.77
C ALA A 25 -3.14 3.63 -19.24
N SER A 26 -4.14 3.50 -18.35
CA SER A 26 -5.45 2.92 -18.64
C SER A 26 -6.49 3.95 -19.09
N ASP A 27 -6.23 5.25 -18.89
CA ASP A 27 -7.11 6.34 -19.35
C ASP A 27 -7.03 6.56 -20.87
N ARG A 28 -6.01 5.99 -21.53
CA ARG A 28 -5.87 6.03 -22.98
C ARG A 28 -7.02 5.31 -23.65
N GLU A 29 -7.48 5.87 -24.77
CA GLU A 29 -8.60 5.34 -25.54
C GLU A 29 -8.43 3.86 -25.88
N GLY A 30 -9.50 3.08 -25.71
CA GLY A 30 -9.53 1.64 -25.98
C GLY A 30 -8.78 0.75 -24.98
N VAL A 31 -7.91 1.30 -24.12
CA VAL A 31 -7.11 0.47 -23.19
C VAL A 31 -7.97 -0.18 -22.13
N LEU A 32 -8.89 0.58 -21.51
CA LEU A 32 -9.79 0.01 -20.50
C LEU A 32 -10.68 -1.10 -21.07
N GLU A 33 -11.13 -0.92 -22.31
CA GLU A 33 -11.93 -1.91 -23.04
C GLU A 33 -11.14 -3.18 -23.33
N ALA A 34 -9.89 -3.04 -23.78
CA ALA A 34 -8.98 -4.15 -23.99
C ALA A 34 -8.63 -4.88 -22.67
N MET A 35 -8.44 -4.16 -21.57
CA MET A 35 -8.17 -4.75 -20.25
C MET A 35 -9.34 -5.63 -19.77
N ILE A 36 -10.58 -5.14 -19.91
CA ILE A 36 -11.77 -5.90 -19.53
C ILE A 36 -11.96 -7.11 -20.44
N ALA A 37 -11.76 -6.96 -21.75
CA ALA A 37 -11.81 -8.07 -22.71
C ALA A 37 -10.74 -9.14 -22.44
N ALA A 38 -9.53 -8.72 -22.04
CA ALA A 38 -8.43 -9.60 -21.68
C ALA A 38 -8.68 -10.40 -20.38
N GLY A 39 -9.65 -10.01 -19.55
CA GLY A 39 -10.06 -10.79 -18.37
C GLY A 39 -9.64 -10.24 -17.03
N VAL A 40 -9.53 -8.91 -16.87
CA VAL A 40 -9.50 -8.29 -15.54
C VAL A 40 -10.81 -8.63 -14.79
N ASP A 41 -10.70 -9.06 -13.54
CA ASP A 41 -11.86 -9.37 -12.68
C ASP A 41 -12.13 -8.26 -11.66
N VAL A 42 -11.07 -7.54 -11.24
CA VAL A 42 -11.16 -6.45 -10.29
C VAL A 42 -10.31 -5.29 -10.78
N VAL A 43 -10.87 -4.08 -10.81
CA VAL A 43 -10.09 -2.85 -11.00
C VAL A 43 -9.73 -2.25 -9.66
N ARG A 44 -8.49 -1.78 -9.51
CA ARG A 44 -8.00 -1.11 -8.31
C ARG A 44 -7.91 0.39 -8.56
N LEU A 45 -8.57 1.17 -7.72
CA LEU A 45 -8.52 2.64 -7.65
C LEU A 45 -7.58 3.02 -6.50
N ASN A 46 -6.33 3.37 -6.83
CA ASN A 46 -5.34 3.76 -5.82
C ASN A 46 -5.53 5.22 -5.42
N PHE A 47 -6.08 5.48 -4.23
CA PHE A 47 -6.35 6.83 -3.75
C PHE A 47 -5.08 7.60 -3.34
N SER A 48 -3.90 6.99 -3.41
CA SER A 48 -2.65 7.74 -3.31
C SER A 48 -2.41 8.72 -4.46
N HIS A 49 -3.10 8.54 -5.58
CA HIS A 49 -2.92 9.34 -6.79
C HIS A 49 -4.24 9.61 -7.49
N GLY A 50 -4.36 10.80 -8.08
CA GLY A 50 -5.59 11.23 -8.74
C GLY A 50 -6.58 11.86 -7.78
N SER A 51 -7.61 12.46 -8.33
CA SER A 51 -8.71 13.09 -7.60
C SER A 51 -9.91 12.15 -7.47
N ALA A 52 -10.83 12.45 -6.53
CA ALA A 52 -12.10 11.76 -6.42
C ALA A 52 -12.88 11.72 -7.76
N ASP A 53 -12.83 12.80 -8.54
CA ASP A 53 -13.47 12.90 -9.84
C ASP A 53 -12.83 11.97 -10.88
N ASP A 54 -11.51 11.81 -10.85
CA ASP A 54 -10.81 10.85 -11.71
C ASP A 54 -11.24 9.41 -11.40
N HIS A 55 -11.34 9.06 -10.11
CA HIS A 55 -11.78 7.74 -9.71
C HIS A 55 -13.25 7.48 -10.07
N ARG A 56 -14.13 8.47 -9.87
CA ARG A 56 -15.55 8.39 -10.27
C ARG A 56 -15.70 8.18 -11.78
N ARG A 57 -14.97 8.95 -12.59
CA ARG A 57 -14.96 8.84 -14.05
C ARG A 57 -14.48 7.46 -14.50
N ARG A 58 -13.36 6.98 -13.94
CA ARG A 58 -12.81 5.66 -14.27
C ARG A 58 -13.77 4.53 -13.93
N LEU A 59 -14.37 4.55 -12.74
CA LEU A 59 -15.31 3.50 -12.33
C LEU A 59 -16.59 3.50 -13.17
N ALA A 60 -17.11 4.68 -13.52
CA ALA A 60 -18.26 4.79 -14.43
C ALA A 60 -17.95 4.14 -15.80
N ALA A 61 -16.78 4.44 -16.37
CA ALA A 61 -16.35 3.84 -17.64
C ALA A 61 -16.18 2.31 -17.53
N VAL A 62 -15.60 1.80 -16.42
CA VAL A 62 -15.48 0.36 -16.18
C VAL A 62 -16.84 -0.31 -16.19
N ARG A 63 -17.81 0.24 -15.45
CA ARG A 63 -19.16 -0.32 -15.36
C ARG A 63 -19.87 -0.34 -16.70
N GLU A 64 -19.79 0.75 -17.46
CA GLU A 64 -20.38 0.83 -18.80
C GLU A 64 -19.78 -0.23 -19.74
N ILE A 65 -18.45 -0.28 -19.83
CA ILE A 65 -17.75 -1.21 -20.73
C ILE A 65 -18.01 -2.66 -20.31
N ALA A 66 -17.95 -2.97 -19.02
CA ALA A 66 -18.21 -4.31 -18.50
C ALA A 66 -19.63 -4.77 -18.83
N ALA A 67 -20.63 -3.88 -18.68
CA ALA A 67 -22.02 -4.15 -19.09
C ALA A 67 -22.14 -4.42 -20.60
N ARG A 68 -21.52 -3.61 -21.45
CA ARG A 68 -21.52 -3.83 -22.91
C ARG A 68 -20.89 -5.16 -23.31
N GLN A 69 -19.85 -5.60 -22.59
CA GLN A 69 -19.16 -6.86 -22.86
C GLN A 69 -19.76 -8.07 -22.15
N GLY A 70 -20.82 -7.89 -21.35
CA GLY A 70 -21.43 -8.97 -20.56
C GLY A 70 -20.47 -9.56 -19.52
N ARG A 71 -19.62 -8.73 -18.90
CA ARG A 71 -18.65 -9.13 -17.88
C ARG A 71 -18.96 -8.49 -16.53
N SER A 72 -18.63 -9.20 -15.47
CA SER A 72 -18.66 -8.67 -14.10
C SER A 72 -17.25 -8.30 -13.67
N VAL A 73 -17.04 -7.02 -13.35
CA VAL A 73 -15.75 -6.50 -12.89
C VAL A 73 -15.98 -5.75 -11.59
N ALA A 74 -15.37 -6.21 -10.50
CA ALA A 74 -15.46 -5.55 -9.20
C ALA A 74 -14.50 -4.34 -9.13
N ALA A 75 -14.76 -3.43 -8.21
CA ALA A 75 -13.93 -2.26 -7.93
C ALA A 75 -13.38 -2.34 -6.51
N LEU A 76 -12.06 -2.18 -6.39
CA LEU A 76 -11.34 -2.08 -5.13
C LEU A 76 -10.80 -0.66 -4.98
N GLY A 77 -11.33 0.10 -4.02
CA GLY A 77 -10.67 1.31 -3.53
C GLY A 77 -9.48 0.95 -2.65
N ASP A 78 -8.35 1.63 -2.78
CA ASP A 78 -7.16 1.38 -1.95
C ASP A 78 -6.74 2.68 -1.27
N LEU A 79 -6.93 2.74 0.05
CA LEU A 79 -6.59 3.87 0.90
C LEU A 79 -5.08 4.07 0.94
N GLN A 80 -4.64 5.31 1.15
CA GLN A 80 -3.20 5.61 1.16
C GLN A 80 -2.52 5.10 2.44
N GLY A 81 -3.18 5.25 3.58
CA GLY A 81 -2.59 5.00 4.90
C GLY A 81 -1.49 6.01 5.27
N PRO A 82 -0.87 5.83 6.45
CA PRO A 82 0.16 6.72 6.96
C PRO A 82 1.51 6.46 6.27
N LYS A 83 1.63 6.76 4.97
CA LYS A 83 2.92 6.59 4.27
C LYS A 83 3.90 7.67 4.71
N ILE A 84 4.78 7.31 5.65
CA ILE A 84 5.84 8.18 6.17
C ILE A 84 6.87 8.43 5.08
N ARG A 85 7.24 9.71 4.89
CA ARG A 85 8.14 10.13 3.82
C ARG A 85 9.10 11.20 4.30
N ILE A 86 10.30 11.21 3.73
CA ILE A 86 11.15 12.41 3.78
C ILE A 86 10.46 13.56 3.03
N ALA A 87 10.80 14.78 3.38
CA ALA A 87 10.33 15.98 2.70
C ALA A 87 11.08 16.16 1.37
N ARG A 88 11.61 17.36 1.10
CA ARG A 88 12.23 17.70 -0.18
C ARG A 88 13.63 18.26 0.01
N PHE A 89 14.45 18.03 -1.02
CA PHE A 89 15.76 18.60 -1.19
C PHE A 89 15.69 19.83 -2.08
N ARG A 90 16.54 20.83 -1.80
CA ARG A 90 16.66 22.06 -2.59
C ARG A 90 16.91 21.78 -4.07
N ASP A 91 17.78 20.81 -4.36
CA ASP A 91 18.14 20.39 -5.72
C ASP A 91 17.34 19.15 -6.19
N GLY A 92 16.26 18.80 -5.47
CA GLY A 92 15.36 17.69 -5.77
C GLY A 92 15.87 16.29 -5.43
N LYS A 93 17.18 16.12 -5.28
CA LYS A 93 17.83 14.87 -4.88
C LYS A 93 19.24 15.09 -4.34
N VAL A 94 19.75 14.09 -3.63
CA VAL A 94 21.13 14.00 -3.15
C VAL A 94 21.71 12.62 -3.39
N SER A 95 23.03 12.49 -3.37
CA SER A 95 23.73 11.21 -3.41
C SER A 95 24.39 10.97 -2.05
N LEU A 96 24.00 9.91 -1.37
CA LEU A 96 24.53 9.54 -0.07
C LEU A 96 25.63 8.49 -0.23
N ALA A 97 26.79 8.75 0.36
CA ALA A 97 27.91 7.81 0.37
C ALA A 97 27.83 6.89 1.60
N GLU A 98 28.18 5.61 1.45
CA GLU A 98 28.27 4.67 2.56
C GLU A 98 29.25 5.16 3.63
N GLY A 99 28.86 5.01 4.90
CA GLY A 99 29.58 5.50 6.07
C GLY A 99 29.42 7.00 6.36
N ALA A 100 28.79 7.78 5.48
CA ALA A 100 28.59 9.21 5.71
C ALA A 100 27.53 9.46 6.80
N PRO A 101 27.65 10.53 7.59
CA PRO A 101 26.59 10.97 8.47
C PRO A 101 25.44 11.59 7.65
N PHE A 102 24.20 11.34 8.09
CA PHE A 102 23.03 11.99 7.52
C PHE A 102 21.98 12.21 8.61
N VAL A 103 21.24 13.32 8.55
CA VAL A 103 20.25 13.68 9.58
C VAL A 103 18.86 13.75 8.99
N ILE A 104 17.90 13.07 9.62
CA ILE A 104 16.48 13.30 9.39
C ILE A 104 15.99 14.22 10.51
N ASP A 105 15.59 15.44 10.17
CA ASP A 105 15.17 16.45 11.14
C ASP A 105 13.69 16.79 10.94
N VAL A 106 12.84 16.30 11.85
CA VAL A 106 11.37 16.47 11.74
C VAL A 106 10.91 17.92 11.91
N ALA A 107 11.80 18.83 12.33
CA ALA A 107 11.52 20.27 12.43
C ALA A 107 12.10 21.08 11.27
N LEU A 108 12.84 20.47 10.35
CA LEU A 108 13.40 21.15 9.19
C LEU A 108 12.29 21.61 8.24
N ASP A 109 12.48 22.79 7.64
CA ASP A 109 11.59 23.27 6.59
C ASP A 109 11.51 22.25 5.43
N ARG A 110 10.29 22.05 4.90
CA ARG A 110 10.01 20.97 3.94
C ARG A 110 10.83 21.05 2.66
N GLU A 111 11.29 22.24 2.26
CA GLU A 111 12.04 22.46 1.01
C GLU A 111 13.55 22.66 1.27
N ALA A 112 14.00 22.59 2.53
CA ALA A 112 15.36 22.96 2.92
C ALA A 112 16.36 21.80 2.94
N GLY A 113 15.96 20.59 2.54
CA GLY A 113 16.84 19.43 2.54
C GLY A 113 18.07 19.59 1.65
N ASP A 114 19.18 18.99 2.07
CA ASP A 114 20.47 18.98 1.37
C ASP A 114 21.23 17.66 1.62
N ALA A 115 22.52 17.62 1.26
CA ALA A 115 23.34 16.40 1.37
C ALA A 115 23.62 15.97 2.83
N GLU A 116 23.39 16.83 3.81
CA GLU A 116 23.66 16.54 5.23
C GLU A 116 22.38 16.24 6.00
N ARG A 117 21.24 16.83 5.59
CA ARG A 117 19.96 16.64 6.29
C ARG A 117 18.73 16.77 5.41
N VAL A 118 17.63 16.14 5.84
CA VAL A 118 16.31 16.27 5.20
C VAL A 118 15.19 16.28 6.23
N GLY A 119 14.09 16.96 5.91
CA GLY A 119 12.87 16.93 6.71
C GLY A 119 12.13 15.61 6.61
N CYS A 120 11.16 15.39 7.49
CA CYS A 120 10.23 14.26 7.43
C CYS A 120 8.80 14.77 7.67
N ASP A 121 7.84 14.22 6.94
CA ASP A 121 6.42 14.61 7.04
C ASP A 121 5.73 14.05 8.28
N TYR A 122 6.35 13.08 8.95
CA TYR A 122 5.86 12.45 10.17
C TYR A 122 6.70 12.94 11.35
N ARG A 123 6.08 13.77 12.20
CA ARG A 123 6.77 14.50 13.27
C ARG A 123 7.17 13.60 14.41
N GLU A 124 6.34 12.61 14.70
CA GLU A 124 6.49 11.61 15.74
C GLU A 124 7.60 10.59 15.40
N LEU A 125 8.23 10.67 14.21
CA LEU A 125 9.34 9.78 13.86
C LEU A 125 10.48 9.85 14.88
N ALA A 126 10.77 11.05 15.40
CA ALA A 126 11.83 11.22 16.40
C ALA A 126 11.50 10.52 17.74
N ASP A 127 10.22 10.36 18.06
CA ASP A 127 9.75 9.65 19.26
C ASP A 127 9.69 8.12 19.05
N ASP A 128 9.53 7.69 17.78
CA ASP A 128 9.38 6.28 17.41
C ASP A 128 10.71 5.55 17.15
N VAL A 129 11.83 6.28 17.13
CA VAL A 129 13.15 5.73 16.83
C VAL A 129 14.14 5.93 17.98
N ALA A 130 15.09 5.00 18.11
CA ALA A 130 16.16 5.04 19.10
C ALA A 130 17.50 4.63 18.47
N ALA A 131 18.60 4.90 19.18
CA ALA A 131 19.91 4.45 18.77
C ALA A 131 19.93 2.92 18.58
N GLY A 132 20.47 2.46 17.45
CA GLY A 132 20.47 1.06 17.03
C GLY A 132 19.32 0.66 16.11
N ASP A 133 18.29 1.50 15.94
CA ASP A 133 17.26 1.27 14.93
C ASP A 133 17.81 1.44 13.51
N ARG A 134 17.20 0.74 12.56
CA ARG A 134 17.50 0.85 11.14
C ARG A 134 16.32 1.42 10.37
N LEU A 135 16.58 2.46 9.59
CA LEU A 135 15.63 3.12 8.71
C LEU A 135 15.91 2.74 7.26
N LEU A 136 14.87 2.33 6.54
CA LEU A 136 14.91 1.97 5.13
C LEU A 136 14.19 3.04 4.33
N LEU A 137 14.88 3.62 3.36
CA LEU A 137 14.35 4.67 2.49
C LEU A 137 14.26 4.17 1.05
N ASP A 138 13.23 4.65 0.34
CA ASP A 138 12.97 4.28 -1.06
C ASP A 138 12.94 2.76 -1.26
N ASP A 139 12.06 2.09 -0.51
CA ASP A 139 11.89 0.64 -0.52
C ASP A 139 13.19 -0.13 -0.20
N GLY A 140 14.01 0.42 0.71
CA GLY A 140 15.27 -0.17 1.16
C GLY A 140 16.47 0.06 0.24
N ARG A 141 16.33 0.89 -0.80
CA ARG A 141 17.47 1.27 -1.67
C ARG A 141 18.53 2.08 -0.95
N VAL A 142 18.11 2.86 0.04
CA VAL A 142 19.01 3.58 0.96
C VAL A 142 18.72 3.10 2.36
N VAL A 143 19.77 2.79 3.13
CA VAL A 143 19.65 2.26 4.49
C VAL A 143 20.45 3.12 5.44
N LEU A 144 19.84 3.52 6.55
CA LEU A 144 20.43 4.35 7.58
C LEU A 144 20.35 3.65 8.92
N ASP A 145 21.45 3.64 9.68
CA ASP A 145 21.47 3.21 11.08
C ASP A 145 21.39 4.44 11.99
N VAL A 146 20.44 4.44 12.91
CA VAL A 146 20.23 5.52 13.88
C VAL A 146 21.34 5.48 14.91
N ALA A 147 22.15 6.53 14.96
CA ALA A 147 23.23 6.68 15.92
C ALA A 147 22.73 7.30 17.23
N LYS A 148 21.88 8.32 17.15
CA LYS A 148 21.21 8.96 18.30
C LYS A 148 20.02 9.82 17.84
N VAL A 149 19.16 10.19 18.77
CA VAL A 149 18.12 11.19 18.59
C VAL A 149 18.40 12.38 19.51
N ASP A 150 18.33 13.60 18.98
CA ASP A 150 18.56 14.86 19.69
C ASP A 150 17.43 15.84 19.39
N GLY A 151 16.39 15.83 20.24
CA GLY A 151 15.14 16.54 19.98
C GLY A 151 14.50 16.06 18.67
N SER A 152 14.33 16.96 17.70
CA SER A 152 13.79 16.64 16.38
C SER A 152 14.79 15.98 15.41
N ALA A 153 16.08 16.01 15.74
CA ALA A 153 17.15 15.56 14.84
C ALA A 153 17.51 14.09 15.10
N ILE A 154 17.24 13.24 14.12
CA ILE A 154 17.62 11.83 14.10
C ILE A 154 18.96 11.74 13.37
N HIS A 155 20.02 11.53 14.14
CA HIS A 155 21.36 11.38 13.58
C HIS A 155 21.58 9.95 13.14
N THR A 156 21.96 9.77 11.89
CA THR A 156 22.15 8.45 11.29
C THR A 156 23.51 8.31 10.61
N THR A 157 23.90 7.07 10.34
CA THR A 157 25.02 6.72 9.46
C THR A 157 24.48 5.95 8.27
N VAL A 158 24.91 6.32 7.06
CA VAL A 158 24.52 5.64 5.82
C VAL A 158 25.15 4.25 5.78
N VAL A 159 24.34 3.21 5.76
CA VAL A 159 24.78 1.81 5.63
C VAL A 159 24.82 1.39 4.17
N VAL A 160 23.74 1.69 3.43
CA VAL A 160 23.64 1.49 1.99
C VAL A 160 23.38 2.85 1.37
N GLY A 161 24.33 3.31 0.56
CA GLY A 161 24.28 4.60 -0.11
C GLY A 161 23.46 4.56 -1.39
N GLY A 162 23.33 5.72 -2.04
CA GLY A 162 22.59 5.84 -3.29
C GLY A 162 21.98 7.21 -3.50
N GLU A 163 21.22 7.32 -4.60
CA GLU A 163 20.44 8.52 -4.88
C GLU A 163 19.17 8.53 -4.02
N LEU A 164 18.96 9.62 -3.30
CA LEU A 164 17.75 9.87 -2.51
C LEU A 164 17.07 11.14 -3.03
N SER A 165 15.86 10.99 -3.55
CA SER A 165 15.08 12.09 -4.12
C SER A 165 13.93 12.52 -3.21
N ASN A 166 13.20 13.56 -3.60
CA ASN A 166 12.04 14.07 -2.86
C ASN A 166 10.97 13.01 -2.54
N ASN A 167 10.32 13.16 -1.38
CA ASN A 167 9.12 12.43 -0.95
C ASN A 167 9.25 10.89 -0.95
N LYS A 168 10.46 10.36 -0.76
CA LYS A 168 10.70 8.92 -0.65
C LYS A 168 10.19 8.37 0.68
N GLY A 169 9.66 7.16 0.66
CA GLY A 169 9.12 6.49 1.84
C GLY A 169 10.21 6.19 2.87
N ILE A 170 9.84 6.18 4.15
CA ILE A 170 10.66 5.68 5.26
C ILE A 170 9.91 4.53 5.92
N ASN A 171 10.61 3.42 6.14
CA ASN A 171 10.18 2.32 7.00
C ASN A 171 11.23 2.12 8.10
N LYS A 172 10.80 1.54 9.23
CA LYS A 172 11.68 1.10 10.31
C LYS A 172 11.78 -0.43 10.25
N GLN A 173 12.99 -0.97 10.25
CA GLN A 173 13.18 -2.42 10.22
C GLN A 173 12.56 -3.03 11.49
N GLY A 174 11.76 -4.08 11.32
CA GLY A 174 11.03 -4.71 12.43
C GLY A 174 9.77 -3.96 12.90
N GLY A 175 9.37 -2.88 12.22
CA GLY A 175 8.17 -2.10 12.53
C GLY A 175 8.37 -1.14 13.71
N GLY A 176 7.28 -0.79 14.40
CA GLY A 176 7.31 0.04 15.60
C GLY A 176 7.02 1.53 15.39
N LEU A 177 6.59 1.93 14.19
CA LEU A 177 6.14 3.30 13.94
C LEU A 177 4.70 3.47 14.47
N SER A 178 4.47 4.47 15.31
CA SER A 178 3.22 4.64 16.05
C SER A 178 2.09 5.26 15.21
N ALA A 179 2.37 5.68 13.98
CA ALA A 179 1.43 6.34 13.07
C ALA A 179 0.05 5.66 13.02
N PRO A 180 -1.04 6.44 13.07
CA PRO A 180 -2.39 5.89 13.05
C PRO A 180 -2.66 5.19 11.73
N ALA A 181 -3.40 4.07 11.76
CA ALA A 181 -3.70 3.30 10.55
C ALA A 181 -4.53 4.09 9.52
N LEU A 182 -5.37 5.03 9.98
CA LEU A 182 -6.21 5.86 9.15
C LEU A 182 -5.87 7.34 9.31
N THR A 183 -5.50 7.97 8.20
CA THR A 183 -5.24 9.41 8.14
C THR A 183 -6.52 10.20 7.88
N ASP A 184 -6.49 11.52 8.04
CA ASP A 184 -7.64 12.37 7.67
C ASP A 184 -7.93 12.32 6.16
N LYS A 185 -6.89 12.10 5.34
CA LYS A 185 -7.07 11.85 3.91
C LYS A 185 -7.83 10.53 3.68
N ASP A 186 -7.46 9.47 4.40
CA ASP A 186 -8.14 8.17 4.26
C ASP A 186 -9.61 8.25 4.65
N LYS A 187 -9.96 9.04 5.67
CA LYS A 187 -11.37 9.29 6.04
C LYS A 187 -12.14 9.95 4.89
N ALA A 188 -11.57 10.95 4.23
CA ALA A 188 -12.19 11.59 3.06
C ALA A 188 -12.25 10.66 1.83
N ASP A 189 -11.23 9.83 1.62
CA ASP A 189 -11.21 8.83 0.54
C ASP A 189 -12.23 7.72 0.78
N LEU A 190 -12.49 7.36 2.04
CA LEU A 190 -13.51 6.39 2.43
C LEU A 190 -14.92 6.91 2.07
N GLU A 191 -15.22 8.18 2.35
CA GLU A 191 -16.47 8.81 1.89
C GLU A 191 -16.57 8.78 0.36
N THR A 192 -15.47 9.04 -0.33
CA THR A 192 -15.40 8.94 -1.80
C THR A 192 -15.68 7.52 -2.27
N ALA A 193 -15.09 6.51 -1.61
CA ALA A 193 -15.26 5.10 -1.94
C ALA A 193 -16.72 4.65 -1.82
N VAL A 194 -17.40 5.08 -0.76
CA VAL A 194 -18.85 4.86 -0.56
C VAL A 194 -19.65 5.57 -1.66
N ALA A 195 -19.35 6.84 -1.94
CA ALA A 195 -20.10 7.64 -2.91
C ALA A 195 -19.98 7.11 -4.35
N ILE A 196 -18.82 6.58 -4.76
CA ILE A 196 -18.65 5.97 -6.09
C ILE A 196 -19.12 4.50 -6.11
N GLY A 197 -19.33 3.92 -4.93
CA GLY A 197 -19.82 2.56 -4.70
C GLY A 197 -18.80 1.49 -5.06
N VAL A 198 -17.59 1.54 -4.50
CA VAL A 198 -16.64 0.42 -4.67
C VAL A 198 -17.19 -0.87 -4.03
N ASP A 199 -16.78 -2.02 -4.54
CA ASP A 199 -17.19 -3.33 -3.98
C ASP A 199 -16.29 -3.75 -2.81
N TYR A 200 -15.01 -3.34 -2.86
CA TYR A 200 -14.02 -3.57 -1.81
C TYR A 200 -13.29 -2.27 -1.46
N LEU A 201 -12.88 -2.14 -0.19
CA LEU A 201 -12.01 -1.08 0.29
C LEU A 201 -10.81 -1.67 1.03
N ALA A 202 -9.62 -1.39 0.53
CA ALA A 202 -8.38 -1.85 1.13
C ALA A 202 -7.83 -0.83 2.12
N VAL A 203 -7.53 -1.30 3.33
CA VAL A 203 -6.97 -0.50 4.42
C VAL A 203 -5.47 -0.75 4.46
N SER A 204 -4.69 0.33 4.36
CA SER A 204 -3.23 0.31 4.36
C SER A 204 -2.66 0.33 5.77
N PHE A 205 -1.56 -0.38 5.96
CA PHE A 205 -0.82 -0.49 7.23
C PHE A 205 -1.62 -0.83 8.51
N PRO A 206 -2.69 -1.67 8.49
CA PRO A 206 -3.27 -2.16 9.73
C PRO A 206 -2.24 -2.97 10.52
N ARG A 207 -2.17 -2.73 11.83
CA ARG A 207 -1.29 -3.45 12.77
C ARG A 207 -2.08 -4.44 13.62
N SER A 208 -3.39 -4.26 13.69
CA SER A 208 -4.28 -5.00 14.58
C SER A 208 -5.69 -5.12 14.01
N ALA A 209 -6.48 -6.02 14.59
CA ALA A 209 -7.92 -6.12 14.31
C ALA A 209 -8.66 -4.81 14.64
N ALA A 210 -8.19 -4.06 15.66
CA ALA A 210 -8.82 -2.80 16.06
C ALA A 210 -8.77 -1.75 14.94
N ASP A 211 -7.68 -1.69 14.16
CA ASP A 211 -7.56 -0.80 13.01
C ASP A 211 -8.61 -1.13 11.93
N MET A 212 -8.87 -2.42 11.70
CA MET A 212 -9.89 -2.87 10.75
C MET A 212 -11.31 -2.59 11.26
N VAL A 213 -11.55 -2.77 12.56
CA VAL A 213 -12.83 -2.42 13.21
C VAL A 213 -13.09 -0.91 13.14
N GLU A 214 -12.06 -0.08 13.33
CA GLU A 214 -12.15 1.37 13.17
C GLU A 214 -12.54 1.74 11.72
N ALA A 215 -11.88 1.14 10.72
CA ALA A 215 -12.22 1.34 9.32
C ALA A 215 -13.67 0.94 9.01
N ARG A 216 -14.14 -0.19 9.57
CA ARG A 216 -15.54 -0.64 9.44
C ARG A 216 -16.52 0.34 10.08
N ALA A 217 -16.20 0.87 11.26
CA ALA A 217 -17.04 1.86 11.94
C ALA A 217 -17.14 3.16 11.13
N LEU A 218 -16.04 3.60 10.52
CA LEU A 218 -16.01 4.80 9.68
C LEU A 218 -16.79 4.63 8.36
N LEU A 219 -16.79 3.44 7.76
CA LEU A 219 -17.65 3.12 6.61
C LEU A 219 -19.14 3.30 6.94
N GLY A 220 -19.52 3.02 8.19
CA GLY A 220 -20.88 3.13 8.67
C GLY A 220 -21.88 2.30 7.86
N GLU A 221 -23.16 2.63 8.01
CA GLU A 221 -24.25 1.88 7.35
C GLU A 221 -24.20 2.03 5.82
N ALA A 222 -23.76 3.19 5.31
CA ALA A 222 -23.70 3.46 3.87
C ALA A 222 -22.66 2.57 3.15
N GLY A 223 -21.60 2.17 3.86
CA GLY A 223 -20.54 1.29 3.35
C GLY A 223 -20.65 -0.17 3.80
N ARG A 224 -21.76 -0.59 4.42
CA ARG A 224 -21.87 -1.92 5.06
C ARG A 224 -21.63 -3.11 4.10
N GLU A 225 -22.01 -2.96 2.83
CA GLU A 225 -21.87 -4.01 1.81
C GLU A 225 -20.45 -4.02 1.18
N ILE A 226 -19.63 -3.00 1.48
CA ILE A 226 -18.26 -2.92 0.98
C ILE A 226 -17.40 -3.88 1.80
N GLY A 227 -16.74 -4.82 1.12
CA GLY A 227 -15.80 -5.74 1.75
C GLY A 227 -14.49 -5.02 2.11
N LEU A 228 -14.06 -5.12 3.37
CA LEU A 228 -12.76 -4.62 3.80
C LEU A 228 -11.65 -5.59 3.44
N VAL A 229 -10.55 -5.04 2.93
CA VAL A 229 -9.33 -5.78 2.61
C VAL A 229 -8.19 -5.29 3.51
N ALA A 230 -7.72 -6.11 4.44
CA ALA A 230 -6.53 -5.77 5.22
C ALA A 230 -5.27 -5.95 4.37
N LYS A 231 -4.49 -4.87 4.19
CA LYS A 231 -3.20 -4.94 3.51
C LYS A 231 -2.12 -5.29 4.53
N LEU A 232 -1.61 -6.51 4.46
CA LEU A 232 -0.57 -6.98 5.37
C LEU A 232 0.78 -6.45 4.89
N GLU A 233 1.11 -5.27 5.39
CA GLU A 233 2.27 -4.43 5.03
C GLU A 233 3.27 -4.28 6.18
N ARG A 234 2.83 -4.58 7.41
CA ARG A 234 3.53 -4.27 8.65
C ARG A 234 4.10 -5.51 9.32
N ALA A 235 5.30 -5.43 9.87
CA ALA A 235 5.90 -6.51 10.65
C ALA A 235 4.99 -6.93 11.83
N GLU A 236 4.35 -5.96 12.48
CA GLU A 236 3.44 -6.18 13.61
C GLU A 236 2.25 -7.07 13.21
N ALA A 237 1.70 -6.87 12.01
CA ALA A 237 0.54 -7.60 11.51
C ALA A 237 0.83 -9.10 11.27
N VAL A 238 2.11 -9.47 11.18
CA VAL A 238 2.57 -10.84 10.95
C VAL A 238 3.47 -11.37 12.07
N ALA A 239 3.58 -10.64 13.19
CA ALA A 239 4.48 -11.00 14.29
C ALA A 239 4.09 -12.32 14.98
N SER A 240 2.79 -12.64 15.00
CA SER A 240 2.27 -13.90 15.54
C SER A 240 1.06 -14.38 14.74
N ASP A 241 0.76 -15.68 14.80
CA ASP A 241 -0.43 -16.25 14.18
C ASP A 241 -1.70 -15.66 14.80
N ALA A 242 -1.73 -15.41 16.11
CA ALA A 242 -2.88 -14.80 16.79
C ALA A 242 -3.17 -13.37 16.27
N THR A 243 -2.14 -12.56 16.04
CA THR A 243 -2.30 -11.21 15.48
C THR A 243 -2.80 -11.27 14.03
N LEU A 244 -2.19 -12.15 13.23
CA LEU A 244 -2.57 -12.36 11.84
C LEU A 244 -4.03 -12.82 11.71
N ASP A 245 -4.41 -13.82 12.51
CA ASP A 245 -5.76 -14.40 12.52
C ASP A 245 -6.79 -13.36 12.93
N ALA A 246 -6.52 -12.57 13.97
CA ALA A 246 -7.41 -11.50 14.41
C ALA A 246 -7.64 -10.44 13.31
N ILE A 247 -6.60 -10.08 12.54
CA ILE A 247 -6.74 -9.15 11.41
C ILE A 247 -7.56 -9.79 10.27
N ILE A 248 -7.32 -11.06 9.96
CA ILE A 248 -8.06 -11.81 8.95
C ILE A 248 -9.55 -11.87 9.31
N GLU A 249 -9.88 -12.25 10.55
CA GLU A 249 -11.26 -12.37 11.03
C GLU A 249 -12.01 -11.02 11.07
N ALA A 250 -11.27 -9.92 11.22
CA ALA A 250 -11.82 -8.56 11.15
C ALA A 250 -11.96 -8.02 9.71
N SER A 251 -11.71 -8.85 8.69
CA SER A 251 -11.69 -8.45 7.27
C SER A 251 -12.47 -9.44 6.38
N GLU A 252 -12.98 -8.97 5.24
CA GLU A 252 -13.57 -9.86 4.23
C GLU A 252 -12.53 -10.42 3.25
N ALA A 253 -11.36 -9.79 3.17
CA ALA A 253 -10.21 -10.32 2.45
C ALA A 253 -8.89 -9.79 3.03
N VAL A 254 -7.77 -10.38 2.61
CA VAL A 254 -6.43 -9.88 2.90
C VAL A 254 -5.61 -9.73 1.63
N MET A 255 -4.70 -8.75 1.64
CA MET A 255 -3.75 -8.51 0.56
C MET A 255 -2.32 -8.70 1.09
N VAL A 256 -1.57 -9.62 0.49
CA VAL A 256 -0.13 -9.75 0.76
C VAL A 256 0.61 -8.65 0.03
N ALA A 257 0.84 -7.54 0.70
CA ALA A 257 1.48 -6.35 0.13
C ALA A 257 3.00 -6.44 0.29
N ARG A 258 3.59 -7.23 -0.61
CA ARG A 258 4.98 -7.68 -0.56
C ARG A 258 6.05 -6.59 -0.55
N GLY A 259 5.76 -5.40 -1.10
CA GLY A 259 6.70 -4.28 -1.15
C GLY A 259 7.04 -3.81 0.25
N ASP A 260 6.10 -3.11 0.90
CA ASP A 260 6.29 -2.60 2.25
C ASP A 260 6.57 -3.74 3.27
N LEU A 261 5.88 -4.89 3.15
CA LEU A 261 6.12 -6.01 4.06
C LEU A 261 7.56 -6.54 3.96
N GLY A 262 8.07 -6.75 2.75
CA GLY A 262 9.44 -7.23 2.52
C GLY A 262 10.49 -6.27 3.08
N VAL A 263 10.25 -4.96 2.98
CA VAL A 263 11.12 -3.92 3.56
C VAL A 263 11.18 -4.05 5.09
N GLU A 264 10.06 -4.35 5.77
CA GLU A 264 10.04 -4.43 7.23
C GLU A 264 10.54 -5.75 7.82
N ILE A 265 10.25 -6.89 7.18
CA ILE A 265 10.61 -8.23 7.69
C ILE A 265 11.80 -8.89 6.99
N GLY A 266 12.31 -8.29 5.91
CA GLY A 266 13.32 -8.88 5.04
C GLY A 266 12.74 -9.76 3.93
N ASP A 267 13.33 -9.68 2.73
CA ASP A 267 12.92 -10.44 1.55
C ASP A 267 13.01 -11.96 1.78
N GLU A 268 13.95 -12.40 2.61
CA GLU A 268 14.14 -13.80 2.97
C GLU A 268 12.96 -14.38 3.75
N ALA A 269 12.35 -13.59 4.65
CA ALA A 269 11.21 -14.00 5.44
C ALA A 269 9.90 -13.93 4.64
N LEU A 270 9.86 -13.07 3.62
CA LEU A 270 8.65 -12.75 2.85
C LEU A 270 8.02 -13.98 2.18
N ILE A 271 8.81 -14.92 1.67
CA ILE A 271 8.30 -16.13 0.99
C ILE A 271 7.49 -17.00 1.96
N GLY A 272 8.03 -17.21 3.17
CA GLY A 272 7.36 -17.98 4.22
C GLY A 272 6.08 -17.27 4.69
N THR A 273 6.20 -15.98 4.96
CA THR A 273 5.09 -15.15 5.43
C THR A 273 3.94 -15.09 4.42
N GLN A 274 4.22 -14.91 3.12
CA GLN A 274 3.19 -14.94 2.07
C GLN A 274 2.41 -16.26 2.07
N LYS A 275 3.11 -17.41 2.13
CA LYS A 275 2.45 -18.72 2.15
C LYS A 275 1.61 -18.91 3.41
N ARG A 276 2.09 -18.43 4.55
CA ARG A 276 1.37 -18.47 5.82
C ARG A 276 0.08 -17.65 5.74
N ILE A 277 0.16 -16.38 5.30
CA ILE A 277 -1.03 -15.52 5.13
C ILE A 277 -2.08 -16.19 4.25
N ILE A 278 -1.69 -16.67 3.06
CA ILE A 278 -2.62 -17.31 2.12
C ILE A 278 -3.27 -18.56 2.73
N LYS A 279 -2.54 -19.31 3.56
CA LYS A 279 -3.08 -20.50 4.21
C LYS A 279 -4.12 -20.11 5.27
N HIS A 280 -3.79 -19.17 6.15
CA HIS A 280 -4.67 -18.76 7.25
C HIS A 280 -5.96 -18.13 6.70
N ALA A 281 -5.86 -17.23 5.72
CA ALA A 281 -7.00 -16.60 5.07
C ALA A 281 -7.95 -17.56 4.32
N ARG A 282 -7.53 -18.80 4.07
CA ARG A 282 -8.38 -19.84 3.47
C ARG A 282 -8.96 -20.82 4.48
N SER A 283 -8.47 -20.78 5.72
CA SER A 283 -8.79 -21.76 6.77
C SER A 283 -9.70 -21.19 7.85
N LEU A 284 -9.65 -19.88 8.06
CA LEU A 284 -10.62 -19.10 8.85
C LEU A 284 -11.81 -18.71 7.96
#